data_AF-A0AAD7ICZ0-F1
#
_entry.id   AF-A0AAD7ICZ0-F1
#
_cell.length_a   1.000
_cell.length_b   1.000
_cell.length_c   1.000
_cell.angle_alpha   90.00
_cell.angle_beta   90.00
_cell.angle_gamma   90.00
#
_symmetry.space_group_name_H-M   'P 1'
#
loop_
_entity.id
_entity.type
_entity.pdbx_description
1 polymer ?
#
loop_
_entity_poly.entity_id
_entity_poly.type
_entity_poly.pdbx_seq_one_letter_code
_entity_poly.pdbx_strand_id
1 'polypeptide(L)'
;MCDNPMSQIISSLLLGCLSLIPNVTLRYTLLAIIVCLAVMRGIHFQRLSTQLRQLKNKVKMAEEILQTAKLYCPMDVLCLTEQGVQLLEVSRTMSMIRCRILESGHFSWKIYRLLSRDIAACARDVKRIRTAAQLIVEAENQRRYTEDIIATKTMLNPPGIQAFTVQPNLHLAEQSYNIV
;
A
#
# COMPACT_ATOMS: atom_id res chain seq x y z
N MET A 1 -28.08 -13.04 13.63
CA MET A 1 -27.95 -14.44 13.17
C MET A 1 -29.18 -14.72 12.34
N CYS A 2 -29.08 -14.64 11.01
CA CYS A 2 -30.15 -15.07 10.12
C CYS A 2 -29.74 -16.44 9.60
N ASP A 3 -30.43 -17.48 10.06
CA ASP A 3 -30.31 -18.81 9.50
C ASP A 3 -30.81 -18.73 8.06
N ASN A 4 -29.86 -18.75 7.12
CA ASN A 4 -30.16 -18.63 5.71
C ASN A 4 -30.86 -19.95 5.31
N PRO A 5 -32.15 -19.97 4.96
CA PRO A 5 -32.90 -21.22 4.73
C PRO A 5 -32.28 -22.06 3.61
N MET A 6 -31.59 -21.40 2.66
CA MET A 6 -30.79 -22.05 1.63
C MET A 6 -29.62 -22.88 2.18
N SER A 7 -28.99 -22.50 3.30
CA SER A 7 -27.88 -23.28 3.88
C SER A 7 -28.38 -24.59 4.49
N GLN A 8 -29.57 -24.60 5.09
CA GLN A 8 -30.20 -25.80 5.65
C GLN A 8 -30.63 -26.77 4.55
N ILE A 9 -31.19 -26.25 3.45
CA ILE A 9 -31.56 -27.05 2.27
C ILE A 9 -30.31 -27.69 1.64
N ILE A 10 -29.24 -26.92 1.43
CA ILE A 10 -27.99 -27.45 0.85
C ILE A 10 -27.35 -28.50 1.77
N SER A 11 -27.38 -28.28 3.10
CA SER A 11 -26.79 -29.21 4.06
C SER A 11 -27.56 -30.53 4.11
N SER A 12 -28.89 -30.49 4.14
CA SER A 12 -29.74 -31.69 4.11
C SER A 12 -29.62 -32.46 2.78
N LEU A 13 -29.51 -31.74 1.64
CA LEU A 13 -29.26 -32.34 0.34
C LEU A 13 -27.90 -33.04 0.27
N LEU A 14 -26.84 -32.40 0.78
CA LEU A 14 -25.49 -32.98 0.86
C LEU A 14 -25.46 -34.24 1.73
N LEU A 15 -26.12 -34.20 2.90
CA LEU A 15 -26.28 -35.37 3.78
C LEU A 15 -27.06 -36.50 3.11
N GLY A 16 -28.12 -36.18 2.35
CA GLY A 16 -28.87 -37.14 1.54
C GLY A 16 -28.04 -37.75 0.40
N CYS A 17 -27.25 -36.94 -0.31
CA CYS A 17 -26.35 -37.45 -1.36
C CYS A 17 -25.22 -38.32 -0.80
N LEU A 18 -24.67 -37.97 0.37
CA LEU A 18 -23.65 -38.78 1.06
C LEU A 18 -24.20 -40.13 1.54
N SER A 19 -25.48 -40.21 1.90
CA SER A 19 -26.12 -41.47 2.34
C SER A 19 -26.42 -42.45 1.20
N LEU A 20 -26.43 -41.99 -0.05
CA LEU A 20 -26.65 -42.83 -1.25
C LEU A 20 -25.39 -43.57 -1.73
N ILE A 21 -24.18 -43.17 -1.31
CA ILE A 21 -22.93 -43.79 -1.79
C ILE A 21 -22.70 -45.11 -1.06
N PRO A 22 -22.82 -46.31 -1.65
CA PRO A 22 -22.78 -47.56 -0.86
C PRO A 22 -21.44 -47.82 -0.16
N ASN A 23 -20.35 -47.24 -0.66
CA ASN A 23 -19.01 -47.45 -0.13
C ASN A 23 -18.63 -46.44 0.97
N VAL A 24 -18.44 -46.94 2.19
CA VAL A 24 -18.17 -46.15 3.41
C VAL A 24 -16.87 -45.35 3.31
N THR A 25 -15.79 -45.94 2.76
CA THR A 25 -14.52 -45.22 2.59
C THR A 25 -14.65 -44.04 1.62
N LEU A 26 -15.42 -44.19 0.54
CA LEU A 26 -15.69 -43.09 -0.39
C LEU A 26 -16.52 -41.98 0.24
N ARG A 27 -17.47 -42.28 1.14
CA ARG A 27 -18.20 -41.25 1.89
C ARG A 27 -17.27 -40.39 2.75
N TYR A 28 -16.40 -41.03 3.52
CA TYR A 28 -15.49 -40.32 4.43
C TYR A 28 -14.44 -39.52 3.67
N THR A 29 -13.91 -40.03 2.54
CA THR A 29 -12.98 -39.25 1.72
C THR A 29 -13.66 -38.04 1.08
N LEU A 30 -14.90 -38.18 0.59
CA LEU A 30 -15.66 -37.05 0.01
C LEU A 30 -15.98 -36.00 1.08
N LEU A 31 -16.40 -36.45 2.27
CA LEU A 31 -16.65 -35.57 3.42
C LEU A 31 -15.38 -34.80 3.80
N ALA A 32 -14.24 -35.48 3.89
CA ALA A 32 -12.95 -34.86 4.19
C ALA A 32 -12.57 -33.81 3.13
N ILE A 33 -12.78 -34.10 1.85
CA ILE A 33 -12.54 -33.16 0.75
C ILE A 33 -13.44 -31.92 0.88
N ILE A 34 -14.74 -32.10 1.16
CA ILE A 34 -15.70 -30.99 1.34
C ILE A 34 -15.27 -30.10 2.52
N VAL A 35 -14.91 -30.71 3.65
CA VAL A 35 -14.42 -29.98 4.83
C VAL A 35 -13.14 -29.22 4.51
N CYS A 36 -12.17 -29.86 3.86
CA CYS A 36 -10.93 -29.19 3.42
C CYS A 36 -11.22 -28.00 2.50
N LEU A 37 -12.12 -28.14 1.53
CA LEU A 37 -12.51 -27.04 0.63
C LEU A 37 -13.18 -25.88 1.38
N ALA A 38 -14.04 -26.18 2.36
CA ALA A 38 -14.68 -25.17 3.21
C ALA A 38 -13.66 -24.40 4.07
N VAL A 39 -12.73 -25.11 4.71
CA VAL A 39 -11.65 -24.51 5.51
C VAL A 39 -10.75 -23.63 4.65
N MET A 40 -10.33 -24.13 3.48
CA MET A 40 -9.50 -23.37 2.54
C MET A 40 -10.21 -22.09 2.07
N ARG A 41 -11.51 -22.16 1.78
CA ARG A 41 -12.32 -20.98 1.43
C ARG A 41 -12.33 -19.94 2.56
N GLY A 42 -12.51 -20.39 3.81
CA GLY A 42 -12.46 -19.51 4.99
C GLY A 42 -11.11 -18.81 5.15
N ILE A 43 -10.00 -19.56 5.06
CA ILE A 43 -8.64 -19.04 5.18
C ILE A 43 -8.35 -18.02 4.07
N HIS A 44 -8.72 -18.31 2.82
CA HIS A 44 -8.48 -17.41 1.70
C HIS A 44 -9.26 -16.09 1.82
N PHE A 45 -10.52 -16.17 2.24
CA PHE A 45 -11.34 -14.99 2.47
C PHE A 45 -10.78 -14.10 3.58
N GLN A 46 -10.38 -14.73 4.70
CA GLN A 46 -9.76 -14.01 5.81
C GLN A 46 -8.44 -13.35 5.41
N ARG A 47 -7.60 -14.05 4.63
CA ARG A 47 -6.32 -13.52 4.15
C ARG A 47 -6.47 -12.32 3.21
N LEU A 48 -7.45 -12.33 2.30
CA LEU A 48 -7.70 -11.16 1.46
C LEU A 48 -8.23 -9.98 2.28
N SER A 49 -9.11 -10.26 3.24
CA SER A 49 -9.64 -9.24 4.14
C SER A 49 -8.54 -8.58 4.97
N THR A 50 -7.55 -9.34 5.45
CA THR A 50 -6.40 -8.79 6.18
C THR A 50 -5.47 -7.98 5.26
N GLN A 51 -5.18 -8.47 4.05
CA GLN A 51 -4.39 -7.73 3.06
C GLN A 51 -5.05 -6.39 2.69
N LEU A 52 -6.37 -6.38 2.50
CA LEU A 52 -7.14 -5.17 2.21
C LEU A 52 -7.10 -4.18 3.38
N ARG A 53 -7.20 -4.68 4.62
CA ARG A 53 -7.05 -3.85 5.83
C ARG A 53 -5.67 -3.22 5.92
N GLN A 54 -4.61 -4.00 5.64
CA GLN A 54 -3.24 -3.47 5.60
C GLN A 54 -3.07 -2.41 4.52
N LEU A 55 -3.64 -2.62 3.34
CA LEU A 55 -3.62 -1.64 2.26
C LEU A 55 -4.32 -0.33 2.68
N LYS A 56 -5.50 -0.43 3.30
CA LYS A 56 -6.23 0.74 3.83
C LYS A 56 -5.38 1.55 4.81
N ASN A 57 -4.65 0.89 5.71
CA ASN A 57 -3.78 1.59 6.66
C ASN A 57 -2.62 2.29 5.95
N LYS A 58 -2.04 1.68 4.90
CA LYS A 58 -0.99 2.32 4.10
C LYS A 58 -1.49 3.54 3.33
N VAL A 59 -2.69 3.46 2.77
CA VAL A 59 -3.35 4.61 2.11
C VAL A 59 -3.52 5.75 3.11
N LYS A 60 -4.06 5.48 4.30
CA LYS A 60 -4.24 6.50 5.34
C LYS A 60 -2.91 7.16 5.73
N MET A 61 -1.85 6.39 5.91
CA MET A 61 -0.51 6.95 6.19
C MET A 61 0.00 7.83 5.04
N ALA A 62 -0.27 7.45 3.79
CA ALA A 62 0.11 8.28 2.63
C ALA A 62 -0.71 9.57 2.56
N GLU A 63 -2.01 9.53 2.90
CA GLU A 63 -2.86 10.72 3.02
C GLU A 63 -2.35 11.68 4.09
N GLU A 64 -1.99 11.17 5.26
CA GLU A 64 -1.42 11.97 6.36
C GLU A 64 -0.12 12.67 5.94
N ILE A 65 0.78 11.96 5.24
CA ILE A 65 2.02 12.53 4.72
C ILE A 65 1.73 13.63 3.68
N LEU A 66 0.79 13.39 2.75
CA LEU A 66 0.42 14.38 1.73
C LEU A 66 -0.23 15.63 2.33
N GLN A 67 -1.09 15.48 3.34
CA GLN A 67 -1.68 16.60 4.06
C GLN A 67 -0.62 17.43 4.77
N THR A 68 0.31 16.75 5.44
CA THR A 68 1.46 17.39 6.09
C THR A 68 2.29 18.14 5.05
N ALA A 69 2.67 17.50 3.95
CA ALA A 69 3.44 18.09 2.87
C ALA A 69 2.77 19.34 2.28
N LYS A 70 1.45 19.34 2.09
CA LYS A 70 0.70 20.52 1.59
C LYS A 70 0.78 21.73 2.53
N LEU A 71 0.83 21.51 3.84
CA LEU A 71 0.99 22.59 4.82
C LEU A 71 2.39 23.18 4.80
N TYR A 72 3.41 22.35 4.55
CA TYR A 72 4.81 22.77 4.60
C TYR A 72 5.39 23.18 3.25
N CYS A 73 4.83 22.77 2.10
CA CYS A 73 5.43 23.01 0.77
C CYS A 73 4.46 23.78 -0.15
N PRO A 74 4.37 25.12 -0.03
CA PRO A 74 3.43 25.92 -0.84
C PRO A 74 3.86 26.11 -2.30
N MET A 75 5.13 25.86 -2.63
CA MET A 75 5.64 26.03 -4.00
C MET A 75 5.35 24.82 -4.91
N ASP A 76 5.32 23.60 -4.37
CA ASP A 76 5.13 22.35 -5.12
C ASP A 76 3.69 21.78 -5.01
N VAL A 77 2.70 22.68 -4.85
CA VAL A 77 1.28 22.33 -4.64
C VAL A 77 0.73 21.48 -5.78
N LEU A 78 1.12 21.75 -7.03
CA LEU A 78 0.60 21.05 -8.21
C LEU A 78 1.01 19.56 -8.19
N CYS A 79 2.29 19.28 -7.95
CA CYS A 79 2.80 17.91 -7.78
C CYS A 79 2.12 17.18 -6.62
N LEU A 80 1.92 17.85 -5.48
CA LEU A 80 1.24 17.26 -4.33
C LEU A 80 -0.26 17.01 -4.58
N THR A 81 -0.91 17.84 -5.41
CA THR A 81 -2.29 17.59 -5.84
C THR A 81 -2.40 16.40 -6.78
N GLU A 82 -1.48 16.24 -7.74
CA GLU A 82 -1.44 15.07 -8.62
C GLU A 82 -1.25 13.77 -7.83
N GLN A 83 -0.32 13.74 -6.87
CA GLN A 83 -0.14 12.59 -5.98
C GLN A 83 -1.41 12.30 -5.15
N GLY A 84 -2.14 13.35 -4.74
CA GLY A 84 -3.42 13.22 -4.06
C GLY A 84 -4.52 12.61 -4.94
N VAL A 85 -4.59 12.99 -6.23
CA VAL A 85 -5.54 12.42 -7.19
C VAL A 85 -5.25 10.94 -7.42
N GLN A 86 -3.98 10.58 -7.61
CA GLN A 86 -3.57 9.17 -7.74
C GLN A 86 -3.93 8.35 -6.50
N LEU A 87 -3.79 8.92 -5.30
CA LEU A 87 -4.18 8.24 -4.06
C LEU A 87 -5.70 8.03 -3.95
N LEU A 88 -6.51 8.99 -4.43
CA LEU A 88 -7.96 8.84 -4.54
C LEU A 88 -8.37 7.72 -5.50
N GLU A 89 -7.67 7.58 -6.63
CA GLU A 89 -7.90 6.48 -7.57
C GLU A 89 -7.59 5.11 -6.96
N VAL A 90 -6.51 5.02 -6.17
CA VAL A 90 -6.19 3.81 -5.41
C VAL A 90 -7.27 3.51 -4.37
N SER A 91 -7.76 4.52 -3.65
CA SER A 91 -8.87 4.38 -2.69
C SER A 91 -10.17 3.89 -3.35
N ARG A 92 -10.48 4.40 -4.54
CA ARG A 92 -11.61 3.93 -5.36
C ARG A 92 -11.43 2.46 -5.76
N THR A 93 -10.24 2.10 -6.24
CA THR A 93 -9.93 0.72 -6.66
C THR A 93 -10.00 -0.25 -5.48
N MET A 94 -9.48 0.14 -4.32
CA MET A 94 -9.60 -0.62 -3.08
C MET A 94 -11.06 -0.86 -2.68
N SER A 95 -11.92 0.14 -2.86
CA SER A 95 -13.35 0.02 -2.59
C SER A 95 -14.04 -0.95 -3.54
N MET A 96 -13.69 -0.91 -4.83
CA MET A 96 -14.16 -1.89 -5.83
C MET A 96 -13.71 -3.32 -5.51
N ILE A 97 -12.46 -3.50 -5.08
CA ILE A 97 -11.94 -4.79 -4.62
C ILE A 97 -12.75 -5.29 -3.41
N ARG A 98 -13.06 -4.41 -2.45
CA ARG A 98 -13.89 -4.76 -1.30
C ARG A 98 -15.28 -5.25 -1.72
N CYS A 99 -15.94 -4.52 -2.63
CA CYS A 99 -17.24 -4.91 -3.16
C CYS A 99 -17.17 -6.28 -3.83
N ARG A 100 -16.16 -6.53 -4.68
CA ARG A 100 -15.97 -7.83 -5.33
C ARG A 100 -15.78 -8.97 -4.34
N ILE A 101 -15.02 -8.76 -3.25
CA ILE A 101 -14.85 -9.76 -2.18
C ILE A 101 -16.20 -10.09 -1.52
N LEU A 102 -17.01 -9.06 -1.24
CA LEU A 102 -18.30 -9.22 -0.55
C LEU A 102 -19.40 -9.81 -1.45
N GLU A 103 -19.40 -9.47 -2.74
CA GLU A 103 -20.42 -9.89 -3.71
C GLU A 103 -20.25 -11.36 -4.15
N SER A 104 -19.03 -11.90 -4.06
CA SER A 104 -18.75 -13.26 -4.53
C SER A 104 -19.35 -14.38 -3.64
N GLY A 105 -20.60 -14.75 -3.95
CA GLY A 105 -21.29 -15.93 -3.41
C GLY A 105 -20.58 -17.27 -3.72
N HIS A 106 -19.76 -17.32 -4.77
CA HIS A 106 -18.85 -18.44 -5.09
C HIS A 106 -17.41 -17.94 -5.25
N PHE A 107 -16.62 -18.08 -4.20
CA PHE A 107 -15.23 -17.65 -4.19
C PHE A 107 -14.33 -18.70 -4.85
N SER A 108 -13.83 -18.44 -6.05
CA SER A 108 -12.92 -19.35 -6.77
C SER A 108 -11.44 -18.99 -6.55
N TRP A 109 -10.56 -19.98 -6.70
CA TRP A 109 -9.11 -19.75 -6.63
C TRP A 109 -8.60 -18.76 -7.68
N LYS A 110 -9.22 -18.72 -8.86
CA LYS A 110 -8.89 -17.75 -9.91
C LYS A 110 -9.21 -16.33 -9.47
N ILE A 111 -10.38 -16.13 -8.86
CA ILE A 111 -10.80 -14.84 -8.28
C ILE A 111 -9.86 -14.46 -7.14
N TYR A 112 -9.52 -15.40 -6.25
CA TYR A 112 -8.54 -15.18 -5.19
C TYR A 112 -7.21 -14.63 -5.73
N ARG A 113 -6.61 -15.32 -6.72
CA ARG A 113 -5.33 -14.91 -7.30
C ARG A 113 -5.41 -13.54 -7.96
N LEU A 114 -6.50 -13.25 -8.67
CA LEU A 114 -6.71 -11.97 -9.33
C LEU A 114 -6.80 -10.83 -8.29
N LEU A 115 -7.68 -10.97 -7.29
CA LEU A 115 -7.84 -9.98 -6.23
C LEU A 115 -6.56 -9.78 -5.41
N SER A 116 -5.81 -10.86 -5.14
CA SER A 116 -4.52 -10.75 -4.43
C SER A 116 -3.49 -9.98 -5.25
N ARG A 117 -3.45 -10.18 -6.58
CA ARG A 117 -2.60 -9.40 -7.49
C ARG A 117 -3.02 -7.92 -7.53
N ASP A 118 -4.32 -7.65 -7.60
CA ASP A 118 -4.84 -6.28 -7.61
C ASP A 118 -4.50 -5.53 -6.31
N ILE A 119 -4.65 -6.19 -5.15
CA ILE A 119 -4.25 -5.64 -3.85
C ILE A 119 -2.74 -5.37 -3.82
N ALA A 120 -1.93 -6.29 -4.34
CA ALA A 120 -0.48 -6.12 -4.39
C ALA A 120 -0.06 -4.98 -5.34
N ALA A 121 -0.76 -4.80 -6.46
CA ALA A 121 -0.55 -3.67 -7.36
C ALA A 121 -0.85 -2.35 -6.65
N CYS A 122 -2.03 -2.22 -6.04
CA CYS A 122 -2.41 -1.04 -5.26
C CYS A 122 -1.38 -0.75 -4.15
N ALA A 123 -0.90 -1.78 -3.45
CA ALA A 123 0.10 -1.59 -2.39
C ALA A 123 1.44 -1.03 -2.91
N ARG A 124 1.83 -1.37 -4.15
CA ARG A 124 3.01 -0.79 -4.80
C ARG A 124 2.77 0.66 -5.21
N ASP A 125 1.58 0.97 -5.72
CA ASP A 125 1.22 2.33 -6.13
C ASP A 125 1.18 3.28 -4.93
N VAL A 126 0.55 2.87 -3.81
CA VAL A 126 0.62 3.63 -2.55
C VAL A 126 2.06 3.86 -2.10
N LYS A 127 2.91 2.84 -2.21
CA LYS A 127 4.33 2.98 -1.83
C LYS A 127 5.03 4.02 -2.72
N ARG A 128 4.80 4.00 -4.04
CA ARG A 128 5.37 4.96 -4.98
C ARG A 128 4.91 6.39 -4.69
N ILE A 129 3.60 6.59 -4.49
CA ILE A 129 3.00 7.89 -4.15
C ILE A 129 3.62 8.42 -2.86
N ARG A 130 3.71 7.57 -1.83
CA ARG A 130 4.34 7.94 -0.56
C ARG A 130 5.79 8.37 -0.75
N THR A 131 6.59 7.59 -1.47
CA THR A 131 8.01 7.91 -1.68
C THR A 131 8.16 9.21 -2.48
N ALA A 132 7.34 9.44 -3.50
CA ALA A 132 7.34 10.69 -4.25
C ALA A 132 7.00 11.89 -3.34
N ALA A 133 5.97 11.78 -2.49
CA ALA A 133 5.62 12.82 -1.53
C ALA A 133 6.74 13.09 -0.52
N GLN A 134 7.42 12.05 -0.03
CA GLN A 134 8.57 12.19 0.87
C GLN A 134 9.74 12.92 0.21
N LEU A 135 10.06 12.59 -1.05
CA LEU A 135 11.13 13.26 -1.80
C LEU A 135 10.84 14.75 -2.01
N ILE A 136 9.58 15.13 -2.24
CA ILE A 136 9.18 16.54 -2.35
C ILE A 136 9.43 17.27 -1.03
N VAL A 137 9.01 16.69 0.09
CA VAL A 137 9.22 17.28 1.42
C VAL A 137 10.72 17.39 1.75
N GLU A 138 11.51 16.38 1.41
CA GLU A 138 12.97 16.40 1.61
C GLU A 138 13.65 17.49 0.76
N ALA A 139 13.25 17.62 -0.51
CA ALA A 139 13.77 18.67 -1.39
C ALA A 139 13.43 20.07 -0.85
N GLU A 140 12.21 20.28 -0.36
CA GLU A 140 11.81 21.57 0.24
C GLU A 140 12.58 21.87 1.53
N ASN A 141 12.80 20.86 2.38
CA ASN A 141 13.62 21.03 3.58
C ASN A 141 15.07 21.41 3.24
N GLN A 142 15.64 20.82 2.17
CA GLN A 142 16.98 21.18 1.68
C GLN A 142 17.03 22.62 1.14
N ARG A 143 15.99 23.07 0.43
CA ARG A 143 15.88 24.46 -0.03
C ARG A 143 15.89 25.42 1.16
N ARG A 144 15.02 25.20 2.14
CA ARG A 144 14.95 26.04 3.37
C ARG A 144 16.26 26.10 4.12
N TYR A 145 16.90 24.95 4.31
CA TYR A 145 18.21 24.90 4.96
C TYR A 145 19.28 25.71 4.20
N THR A 146 19.24 25.67 2.87
CA THR A 146 20.15 26.44 2.02
C THR A 146 19.86 27.95 2.13
N GLU A 147 18.59 28.34 2.12
CA GLU A 147 18.15 29.73 2.32
C GLU A 147 18.60 30.27 3.69
N ASP A 148 18.45 29.48 4.75
CA ASP A 148 18.89 29.85 6.10
C ASP A 148 20.41 30.04 6.19
N ILE A 149 21.20 29.17 5.53
CA ILE A 149 22.66 29.33 5.46
C ILE A 149 23.03 30.61 4.72
N ILE A 150 22.38 30.88 3.58
CA ILE A 150 22.64 32.08 2.79
C ILE A 150 22.31 33.32 3.62
N ALA A 151 21.13 33.36 4.26
CA ALA A 151 20.70 34.44 5.13
C ALA A 151 21.70 34.69 6.27
N THR A 152 22.13 33.62 6.95
CA THR A 152 23.14 33.70 8.02
C THR A 152 24.48 34.23 7.51
N LYS A 153 24.94 33.78 6.34
CA LYS A 153 26.18 34.29 5.71
C LYS A 153 26.08 35.76 5.31
N THR A 154 24.93 36.21 4.80
CA THR A 154 24.70 37.64 4.48
C THR A 154 24.60 38.52 5.73
N MET A 155 24.10 37.99 6.85
CA MET A 155 24.10 38.73 8.12
C MET A 155 25.51 38.86 8.73
N LEU A 156 26.39 37.89 8.50
CA LEU A 156 27.79 37.93 8.95
C LEU A 156 28.72 38.75 8.04
N ASN A 157 28.30 39.04 6.79
CA ASN A 157 29.01 39.90 5.85
C ASN A 157 28.03 40.88 5.17
N PRO A 158 27.74 42.04 5.78
CA PRO A 158 26.97 43.07 5.11
C PRO A 158 27.70 43.53 3.82
N PRO A 159 26.97 44.04 2.80
CA PRO A 159 27.48 44.39 1.47
C PRO A 159 28.38 45.65 1.44
N GLY A 160 29.31 45.76 2.38
CA GLY A 160 30.30 46.83 2.50
C GLY A 160 31.69 46.37 2.93
N ILE A 161 31.93 45.07 3.17
CA ILE A 161 33.27 44.55 3.49
C ILE A 161 33.72 43.62 2.37
N GLN A 162 34.81 44.04 1.71
CA GLN A 162 35.43 43.37 0.57
C GLN A 162 35.63 41.87 0.83
N ALA A 163 35.28 41.07 -0.17
CA ALA A 163 35.53 39.65 -0.21
C ALA A 163 37.01 39.36 0.05
N PHE A 164 37.33 38.79 1.22
CA PHE A 164 38.52 37.96 1.35
C PHE A 164 38.27 36.72 0.48
N THR A 165 38.92 36.70 -0.67
CA THR A 165 39.07 35.51 -1.52
C THR A 165 39.74 34.41 -0.70
N VAL A 166 38.93 33.52 -0.11
CA VAL A 166 39.41 32.21 0.30
C VAL A 166 39.48 31.38 -0.97
N GLN A 167 40.69 31.26 -1.53
CA GLN A 167 40.98 30.23 -2.54
C GLN A 167 40.53 28.87 -2.01
N PRO A 168 39.71 28.10 -2.75
CA PRO A 168 39.49 26.72 -2.38
C PRO A 168 40.81 25.96 -2.59
N ASN A 169 41.40 25.48 -1.50
CA ASN A 169 42.51 24.53 -1.56
C ASN A 169 42.01 23.25 -2.25
N LEU A 170 42.27 23.17 -3.56
CA LEU A 170 41.98 22.05 -4.45
C LEU A 170 42.89 20.82 -4.19
N HIS A 171 43.39 20.65 -2.96
CA HIS A 171 44.39 19.62 -2.63
C HIS A 171 43.85 18.46 -1.77
N LEU A 172 42.56 18.44 -1.42
CA LEU A 172 41.97 17.37 -0.60
C LEU A 172 41.02 16.42 -1.37
N ALA A 173 40.92 16.55 -2.69
CA ALA A 173 40.05 15.71 -3.52
C ALA A 173 40.76 14.50 -4.19
N GLU A 174 42.08 14.32 -4.01
CA GLU A 174 42.84 13.28 -4.72
C GLU A 174 43.37 12.12 -3.85
N GLN A 175 42.96 11.98 -2.58
CA GLN A 175 43.47 10.90 -1.70
C GLN A 175 42.43 9.89 -1.20
N SER A 176 41.24 9.80 -1.80
CA SER A 176 40.25 8.78 -1.39
C SER A 176 39.77 7.85 -2.52
N TYR A 177 40.45 7.85 -3.68
CA TYR A 177 40.36 6.77 -4.66
C TYR A 177 41.61 5.90 -4.56
N ASN A 178 41.75 5.16 -3.46
CA ASN A 178 42.57 3.95 -3.36
C ASN A 178 42.38 3.33 -1.98
N ILE A 179 41.28 2.59 -1.80
CA ILE A 179 41.27 1.45 -0.87
C ILE A 179 40.65 0.28 -1.64
N VAL A 180 41.53 -0.67 -1.91
CA VAL A 180 41.29 -2.05 -2.36
C VAL A 180 40.53 -2.82 -1.28
#